data_AF-A0A183LQZ5-F1
#
_entry.id   AF-A0A183LQZ5-F1
#
_cell.length_a   1.000
_cell.length_b   1.000
_cell.length_c   1.000
_cell.angle_alpha   90.00
_cell.angle_beta   90.00
_cell.angle_gamma   90.00
#
_symmetry.space_group_name_H-M   'P 1'
#
loop_
_entity.id
_entity.type
_entity.pdbx_description
1 polymer ?
#
loop_
_entity_poly.entity_id
_entity_poly.type
_entity_poly.pdbx_seq_one_letter_code
_entity_poly.pdbx_strand_id
1 'polypeptide(L)'
;MFLETLNRVNHHPPIRITQSLTFRDKMNLKNKDKTEDNLMSKYNLLLNMVRLLNANPLLMLYSPQTRSSSDAQKATFDLMNGLMSLIQQSIMSDLAQEAMDALLCLHQPANIRLWNLHSPAQAFWEI
;
A
#
# COMPACT_ATOMS: atom_id res chain seq x y z
N MET A 1 5.20 9.11 -2.61
CA MET A 1 3.73 9.08 -2.42
C MET A 1 3.23 7.75 -1.85
N PHE A 2 3.25 6.61 -2.57
CA PHE A 2 2.76 5.32 -2.04
C PHE A 2 3.46 4.90 -0.73
N LEU A 3 4.79 4.78 -0.75
CA LEU A 3 5.58 4.35 0.40
C LEU A 3 5.50 5.34 1.58
N GLU A 4 5.34 6.63 1.28
CA GLU A 4 5.14 7.67 2.30
C GLU A 4 3.77 7.52 2.98
N THR A 5 2.72 7.23 2.21
CA THR A 5 1.37 6.96 2.75
C THR A 5 1.36 5.67 3.55
N LEU A 6 2.01 4.60 3.05
CA LEU A 6 2.17 3.34 3.77
C LEU A 6 2.86 3.55 5.12
N ASN A 7 4.01 4.23 5.13
CA ASN A 7 4.73 4.53 6.36
C ASN A 7 3.86 5.34 7.32
N ARG A 8 3.11 6.33 6.84
CA ARG A 8 2.20 7.10 7.69
C ARG A 8 1.11 6.24 8.31
N VAL A 9 0.56 5.25 7.60
CA VAL A 9 -0.42 4.30 8.17
C VAL A 9 0.24 3.40 9.22
N ASN A 10 1.46 2.91 8.96
CA ASN A 10 2.18 1.99 9.86
C ASN A 10 2.73 2.62 11.14
N HIS A 11 3.07 3.91 11.15
CA HIS A 11 3.63 4.60 12.32
C HIS A 11 2.55 5.03 13.34
N HIS A 12 1.27 4.74 13.08
CA HIS A 12 0.20 4.92 14.05
C HIS A 12 -0.04 3.61 14.81
N PRO A 13 -0.18 3.62 16.15
CA PRO A 13 -0.43 2.41 16.92
C PRO A 13 -1.68 1.70 16.39
N PRO A 14 -1.73 0.34 16.42
CA PRO A 14 -2.84 -0.42 15.87
C PRO A 14 -4.11 -0.04 16.63
N ILE A 15 -4.96 0.76 15.99
CA ILE A 15 -6.27 1.08 16.54
C ILE A 15 -7.08 -0.20 16.40
N ARG A 16 -7.31 -0.87 17.54
CA ARG A 16 -8.33 -1.92 17.62
C ARG A 16 -9.67 -1.25 17.32
N ILE A 17 -10.16 -1.43 16.10
CA ILE A 17 -11.53 -1.04 15.74
C ILE A 17 -12.47 -2.09 16.36
N THR A 18 -12.52 -2.16 17.68
CA THR A 18 -13.59 -2.87 18.37
C THR A 18 -14.86 -2.03 18.18
N GLN A 19 -15.79 -2.53 17.37
CA GLN A 19 -17.17 -2.07 17.36
C GLN A 19 -17.74 -2.21 18.78
N SER A 20 -17.63 -1.16 19.60
CA SER A 20 -18.25 -1.12 20.91
C SER A 20 -19.47 -0.22 20.83
N LEU A 21 -20.58 -0.84 20.45
CA LEU A 21 -21.93 -0.38 20.77
C LEU A 21 -22.15 -0.59 22.28
N THR A 22 -21.61 0.29 23.12
CA THR A 22 -22.12 0.44 24.49
C THR A 22 -22.24 1.91 24.86
N PHE A 23 -23.49 2.31 25.02
CA PHE A 23 -23.95 3.60 25.47
C PHE A 23 -23.46 3.83 26.93
N ARG A 24 -22.39 4.61 27.12
CA ARG A 24 -22.11 5.26 28.41
C ARG A 24 -21.61 6.68 28.19
N ASP A 25 -22.50 7.62 28.48
CA ASP A 25 -22.22 8.98 28.86
C ASP A 25 -21.01 9.07 29.82
N LYS A 26 -20.00 9.88 29.48
CA LYS A 26 -19.61 11.13 30.15
C LYS A 26 -18.17 11.57 29.76
N MET A 27 -18.08 12.82 29.30
CA MET A 27 -16.99 13.80 29.51
C MET A 27 -15.55 13.49 29.04
N ASN A 28 -15.25 13.72 27.76
CA ASN A 28 -14.12 14.57 27.28
C ASN A 28 -14.03 14.52 25.75
N LEU A 29 -14.81 15.37 25.08
CA LEU A 29 -14.85 15.45 23.62
C LEU A 29 -14.24 16.78 23.15
N LYS A 30 -12.93 16.94 23.31
CA LYS A 30 -12.16 17.97 22.62
C LYS A 30 -10.83 17.34 22.22
N ASN A 31 -10.68 17.04 20.92
CA ASN A 31 -9.43 16.70 20.19
C ASN A 31 -9.28 15.27 19.63
N LYS A 32 -10.25 14.36 19.75
CA LYS A 32 -10.11 12.99 19.22
C LYS A 32 -10.57 12.83 17.75
N ASP A 33 -11.66 13.50 17.33
CA ASP A 33 -12.25 13.34 15.98
C ASP A 33 -11.29 13.67 14.82
N LYS A 34 -10.59 14.81 14.89
CA LYS A 34 -9.72 15.28 13.80
C LYS A 34 -8.57 14.32 13.48
N THR A 35 -8.16 13.49 14.44
CA THR A 35 -7.02 12.58 14.27
C THR A 35 -7.46 11.23 13.68
N GLU A 36 -8.62 10.73 14.08
CA GLU A 36 -9.22 9.50 13.53
C GLU A 36 -9.72 9.71 12.10
N ASP A 37 -10.36 10.83 11.79
CA ASP A 37 -10.78 11.21 10.43
C ASP A 37 -9.60 11.28 9.46
N ASN A 38 -8.47 11.80 9.92
CA ASN A 38 -7.24 11.91 9.14
C ASN A 38 -6.64 10.52 8.85
N LEU A 39 -6.70 9.59 9.81
CA LEU A 39 -6.19 8.23 9.63
C LEU A 39 -7.07 7.42 8.66
N MET A 40 -8.40 7.48 8.82
CA MET A 40 -9.34 6.83 7.92
C MET A 40 -9.20 7.37 6.49
N SER A 41 -9.00 8.68 6.34
CA SER A 41 -8.74 9.31 5.04
C SER A 41 -7.43 8.80 4.41
N LYS A 42 -6.36 8.65 5.20
CA LYS A 42 -5.08 8.08 4.72
C LYS A 42 -5.22 6.61 4.33
N TYR A 43 -5.97 5.83 5.10
CA TYR A 43 -6.27 4.43 4.78
C TYR A 43 -7.04 4.33 3.46
N ASN A 44 -8.12 5.09 3.30
CA ASN A 44 -8.91 5.10 2.07
C ASN A 44 -8.07 5.54 0.87
N LEU A 45 -7.18 6.53 1.06
CA LEU A 45 -6.24 6.92 0.02
C LEU A 45 -5.31 5.77 -0.36
N LEU A 46 -4.73 5.07 0.63
CA LEU A 46 -3.85 3.93 0.38
C LEU A 46 -4.58 2.79 -0.33
N LEU A 47 -5.78 2.42 0.13
CA LEU A 47 -6.64 1.43 -0.50
C LEU A 47 -6.93 1.80 -1.97
N ASN A 48 -7.27 3.06 -2.25
CA ASN A 48 -7.53 3.51 -3.61
C ASN A 48 -6.26 3.50 -4.48
N MET A 49 -5.07 3.76 -3.92
CA MET A 49 -3.82 3.60 -4.66
C MET A 49 -3.56 2.13 -5.04
N VAL A 50 -3.82 1.20 -4.12
CA VAL A 50 -3.66 -0.25 -4.39
C VAL A 50 -4.67 -0.73 -5.42
N ARG A 51 -5.93 -0.30 -5.33
CA ARG A 51 -6.95 -0.56 -6.36
C ARG A 51 -6.57 -0.04 -7.73
N LEU A 52 -6.04 1.18 -7.78
CA LEU A 52 -5.59 1.78 -9.03
C LEU A 52 -4.42 1.01 -9.63
N LEU A 53 -3.50 0.53 -8.79
CA LEU A 53 -2.40 -0.33 -9.22
C LEU A 53 -2.90 -1.67 -9.79
N ASN A 54 -3.87 -2.29 -9.12
CA ASN A 54 -4.49 -3.53 -9.58
C ASN A 54 -5.17 -3.33 -10.95
N ALA A 55 -5.91 -2.23 -11.10
CA ALA A 55 -6.60 -1.87 -12.35
C ALA A 55 -5.64 -1.53 -13.50
N ASN A 56 -4.50 -0.89 -13.21
CA ASN A 56 -3.50 -0.54 -14.22
C ASN A 56 -2.06 -0.55 -13.66
N PRO A 57 -1.34 -1.68 -13.77
CA PRO A 57 0.00 -1.83 -13.20
C PRO A 57 1.04 -0.89 -13.85
N LEU A 58 0.79 -0.41 -15.08
CA LEU A 58 1.69 0.50 -15.78
C LEU A 58 1.86 1.83 -15.03
N LEU A 59 0.88 2.27 -14.24
CA LEU A 59 0.94 3.57 -13.58
C LEU A 59 2.08 3.67 -12.56
N MET A 60 2.43 2.56 -11.91
CA MET A 60 3.54 2.52 -10.94
C MET A 60 4.81 1.90 -11.51
N LEU A 61 4.70 1.13 -12.60
CA LEU A 61 5.84 0.60 -13.36
C LEU A 61 6.38 1.60 -14.38
N TYR A 62 5.68 2.70 -14.66
CA TYR A 62 6.18 3.74 -15.56
C TYR A 62 7.33 4.52 -14.90
N SER A 63 8.51 4.48 -15.52
CA SER A 63 9.62 5.35 -15.16
C SER A 63 9.86 6.39 -16.25
N PRO A 64 9.78 7.70 -15.94
CA PRO A 64 10.14 8.75 -16.90
C PRO A 64 11.58 8.59 -17.38
N GLN A 65 11.86 8.97 -18.63
CA GLN A 65 13.21 8.90 -19.22
C GLN A 65 14.25 9.74 -18.47
N THR A 66 13.81 10.70 -17.65
CA THR A 66 14.66 11.55 -16.80
C THR A 66 15.11 10.87 -15.51
N ARG A 67 14.52 9.73 -15.15
CA ARG A 67 14.86 8.99 -13.92
C ARG A 67 15.98 8.00 -14.21
N SER A 68 16.97 7.92 -13.32
CA SER A 68 18.04 6.94 -13.46
C SER A 68 17.50 5.51 -13.41
N SER A 69 18.16 4.57 -14.09
CA SER A 69 17.76 3.16 -14.10
C SER A 69 17.81 2.53 -12.70
N SER A 70 18.79 2.92 -11.88
CA SER A 70 18.91 2.46 -10.48
C SER A 70 17.73 2.93 -9.61
N ASP A 71 17.31 4.18 -9.76
CA ASP A 71 16.17 4.71 -9.00
C ASP A 71 14.85 4.06 -9.44
N ALA A 72 14.70 3.75 -10.72
CA ALA A 72 13.55 3.02 -11.25
C ALA A 72 13.49 1.57 -10.72
N GLN A 73 14.65 0.90 -10.64
CA GLN A 73 14.79 -0.42 -10.02
C GLN A 73 14.37 -0.39 -8.55
N LYS A 74 14.96 0.52 -7.78
CA LYS A 74 14.65 0.69 -6.37
C LYS A 74 13.16 0.99 -6.14
N ALA A 75 12.57 1.88 -6.94
CA ALA A 75 11.15 2.21 -6.83
C ALA A 75 10.24 0.99 -7.08
N THR A 76 10.59 0.14 -8.05
CA THR A 76 9.84 -1.09 -8.35
C THR A 76 9.95 -2.08 -7.18
N PHE A 77 11.15 -2.25 -6.63
CA PHE A 77 11.40 -3.15 -5.50
C PHE A 77 10.71 -2.66 -4.22
N ASP A 78 10.81 -1.37 -3.90
CA ASP A 78 10.15 -0.75 -2.75
C ASP A 78 8.62 -0.86 -2.83
N LEU A 79 8.04 -0.75 -4.05
CA LEU A 79 6.61 -0.93 -4.27
C LEU A 79 6.17 -2.35 -3.92
N MET A 80 6.84 -3.37 -4.46
CA MET A 80 6.47 -4.77 -4.21
C MET A 80 6.62 -5.14 -2.74
N ASN A 81 7.72 -4.74 -2.11
CA ASN A 81 7.90 -4.93 -0.67
C ASN A 81 6.86 -4.18 0.16
N GLY A 82 6.44 -2.98 -0.27
CA GLY A 82 5.37 -2.24 0.39
C GLY A 82 4.02 -2.95 0.32
N LEU A 83 3.68 -3.55 -0.83
CA LEU A 83 2.49 -4.39 -0.97
C LEU A 83 2.60 -5.66 -0.11
N MET A 84 3.74 -6.34 -0.13
CA MET A 84 3.96 -7.53 0.69
C MET A 84 3.82 -7.21 2.18
N SER A 85 4.36 -6.08 2.62
CA SER A 85 4.21 -5.60 3.99
C SER A 85 2.74 -5.34 4.36
N LEU A 86 1.92 -4.81 3.44
CA LEU A 86 0.48 -4.65 3.66
C LEU A 86 -0.22 -5.98 3.90
N ILE A 87 0.14 -7.00 3.11
CA ILE A 87 -0.41 -8.36 3.24
C ILE A 87 -0.02 -8.97 4.59
N GLN A 88 1.24 -8.81 5.02
CA GLN A 88 1.76 -9.39 6.25
C GLN A 88 1.26 -8.70 7.52
N GLN A 89 1.04 -7.37 7.49
CA GLN A 89 0.78 -6.57 8.69
C GLN A 89 -0.71 -6.27 8.92
N SER A 90 -1.55 -6.36 7.88
CA SER A 90 -2.88 -5.80 7.96
C SER A 90 -3.81 -6.64 8.84
N ILE A 91 -4.36 -5.99 9.87
CA ILE A 91 -5.50 -6.47 10.68
C ILE A 91 -6.82 -6.32 9.87
N MET A 92 -6.83 -5.47 8.83
CA MET A 92 -7.98 -5.17 7.98
C MET A 92 -7.94 -6.04 6.70
N SER A 93 -8.94 -6.89 6.51
CA SER A 93 -8.99 -7.86 5.40
C SER A 93 -8.92 -7.23 4.02
N ASP A 94 -9.60 -6.10 3.81
CA ASP A 94 -9.85 -5.58 2.47
C ASP A 94 -8.60 -4.98 1.84
N LEU A 95 -7.80 -4.24 2.61
CA LEU A 95 -6.52 -3.70 2.13
C LEU A 95 -5.50 -4.81 1.88
N ALA A 96 -5.48 -5.83 2.74
CA ALA A 96 -4.61 -6.99 2.56
C ALA A 96 -4.97 -7.75 1.27
N GLN A 97 -6.26 -7.99 1.06
CA GLN A 97 -6.77 -8.68 -0.12
C GLN A 97 -6.46 -7.90 -1.39
N GLU A 98 -6.73 -6.60 -1.42
CA GLU A 98 -6.43 -5.77 -2.59
C GLU A 98 -4.91 -5.70 -2.85
N ALA A 99 -4.08 -5.66 -1.80
CA ALA A 99 -2.63 -5.69 -1.95
C ALA A 99 -2.16 -7.03 -2.53
N MET A 100 -2.79 -8.14 -2.13
CA MET A 100 -2.53 -9.46 -2.70
C MET A 100 -2.93 -9.52 -4.18
N ASP A 101 -4.12 -9.04 -4.53
CA ASP A 101 -4.59 -9.03 -5.91
C ASP A 101 -3.70 -8.14 -6.80
N ALA A 102 -3.29 -6.97 -6.29
CA ALA A 102 -2.33 -6.10 -6.98
C ALA A 102 -0.96 -6.77 -7.16
N LEU A 103 -0.46 -7.48 -6.15
CA LEU A 103 0.80 -8.23 -6.23
C LEU A 103 0.70 -9.34 -7.28
N LEU A 104 -0.38 -10.13 -7.27
CA LEU A 104 -0.66 -11.17 -8.26
C LEU A 104 -0.79 -10.61 -9.68
N CYS A 105 -1.43 -9.44 -9.83
CA CYS A 105 -1.51 -8.72 -11.09
C CYS A 105 -0.11 -8.33 -11.59
N LEU A 106 0.73 -7.74 -10.73
CA LEU A 106 2.10 -7.38 -11.08
C LEU A 106 2.96 -8.59 -11.48
N HIS A 107 2.72 -9.75 -10.86
CA HIS A 107 3.44 -11.00 -11.12
C HIS A 107 2.90 -11.79 -12.33
N GLN A 108 1.92 -11.26 -13.06
CA GLN A 108 1.55 -11.87 -14.35
C GLN A 108 2.71 -11.76 -15.34
N PRO A 109 2.98 -12.79 -16.16
CA PRO A 109 4.11 -12.80 -17.11
C PRO A 109 4.16 -11.57 -18.03
N ALA A 110 3.00 -11.05 -18.43
CA ALA A 110 2.91 -9.85 -19.25
C ALA A 110 3.45 -8.60 -18.54
N ASN A 111 3.27 -8.53 -17.21
CA ASN A 111 3.66 -7.39 -16.37
C ASN A 111 5.09 -7.52 -15.84
N ILE A 112 5.60 -8.74 -15.62
CA ILE A 112 7.00 -8.97 -15.21
C ILE A 112 7.98 -8.32 -16.20
N ARG A 113 7.69 -8.38 -17.50
CA ARG A 113 8.53 -7.78 -18.54
C ARG A 113 8.60 -6.25 -18.48
N LEU A 114 7.66 -5.64 -17.75
CA LEU A 114 7.51 -4.19 -17.59
C LEU A 114 8.12 -3.71 -16.27
N TRP A 115 8.57 -4.61 -15.41
CA TRP A 115 9.30 -4.24 -14.21
C TRP A 115 10.59 -3.54 -14.62
N ASN A 116 10.88 -2.40 -14.02
CA ASN A 116 12.12 -1.67 -14.26
C ASN A 116 13.29 -2.36 -13.55
N LEU A 117 13.48 -3.66 -13.71
CA LEU A 117 14.55 -4.46 -13.10
C LEU A 117 15.57 -4.86 -14.15
N HIS A 118 16.85 -4.99 -13.76
CA HIS A 118 17.91 -5.39 -14.69
C HIS A 118 17.66 -6.79 -15.27
N SER A 119 17.09 -7.69 -14.47
CA SER A 119 16.63 -9.02 -14.86
C SER A 119 15.30 -9.34 -14.17
N PRO A 120 14.16 -8.94 -14.75
CA PRO A 120 12.85 -9.13 -14.11
C PRO A 120 12.50 -10.59 -13.83
N ALA A 121 12.90 -11.50 -14.73
CA ALA A 121 12.64 -12.94 -14.59
C ALA A 121 13.47 -13.59 -13.46
N GLN A 122 14.66 -13.07 -13.17
CA GLN A 122 15.45 -13.53 -12.03
C GLN A 122 14.87 -12.97 -10.73
N ALA A 123 14.56 -11.67 -10.71
CA ALA A 123 14.01 -11.00 -9.55
C ALA A 123 12.63 -11.54 -9.13
N PHE A 124 11.88 -12.13 -10.06
CA PHE A 124 10.61 -12.81 -9.76
C PHE A 124 10.72 -13.85 -8.64
N TRP A 125 11.84 -14.55 -8.52
CA TRP A 125 12.03 -15.56 -7.48
C TRP A 125 12.59 -15.00 -6.17
N GLU A 126 13.07 -13.76 -6.19
CA GLU A 126 13.70 -13.08 -5.05
C GLU A 126 12.73 -12.21 -4.24
N ILE A 127 11.52 -11.98 -4.79
CA ILE A 127 10.42 -11.20 -4.21
C ILE A 127 9.32 -12.17 -3.74
#